data_AF-A0A1H6KKN7-F1
#
_entry.id   AF-A0A1H6KKN7-F1
#
_cell.length_a   1.000
_cell.length_b   1.000
_cell.length_c   1.000
_cell.angle_alpha   90.00
_cell.angle_beta   90.00
_cell.angle_gamma   90.00
#
_symmetry.space_group_name_H-M   'P 1'
#
loop_
_entity.id
_entity.type
_entity.pdbx_description
1 polymer ?
#
loop_
_entity_poly.entity_id
_entity_poly.type
_entity_poly.pdbx_seq_one_letter_code
_entity_poly.pdbx_strand_id
1 'polypeptide(L)'
;MKYRIYDLSVRAMLNYSKPDGLFYKTVIDKNALRSCLKHSAHEQDDNALFYQIMCVLHGDDFKYDGAELVTDLSDVIFYADFSQVFDRDASHPYYAQLQEKAAALFTNRGVEIDFGNGMHKYVAFERSASMSRNAVLSFIREDLFWKVTERIRLGMEITKCQLSKLYAYNGLMLSGGIRVDGINIDKPHRVIVVDNQKHTVHDTDVITVEDDGSDNAVRKYHRVEHRESVDILGYDGEGIISKEFAKVINKKLNGEHTSFQIRLPYIKGMLHQIDIHDFFKSAGVVTLTDIWGVEHKVADVDIILTKSMFKGYSWLCDNNMSWEDYWDAFRRYRHALYISGVSKDSPQ
;
A
#
# COMPACT_ATOMS: atom_id res chain seq x y z
N MET A 1 16.41 5.79 9.18
CA MET A 1 15.80 7.13 9.03
C MET A 1 14.35 7.03 9.43
N LYS A 2 13.87 8.02 10.16
CA LYS A 2 12.48 8.12 10.61
C LYS A 2 11.91 9.49 10.25
N TYR A 3 10.59 9.59 10.23
CA TYR A 3 9.84 10.81 9.99
C TYR A 3 9.03 11.17 11.23
N ARG A 4 8.97 12.47 11.57
CA ARG A 4 8.04 12.97 12.56
C ARG A 4 6.69 13.20 11.92
N ILE A 5 5.71 12.37 12.28
CA ILE A 5 4.32 12.45 11.82
C ILE A 5 3.44 12.63 13.05
N TYR A 6 2.48 13.55 13.00
CA TYR A 6 1.58 13.76 14.14
C TYR A 6 0.42 12.77 14.13
N ASP A 7 0.11 12.24 15.32
CA ASP A 7 -1.07 11.41 15.57
C ASP A 7 -2.10 12.23 16.36
N LEU A 8 -3.27 12.47 15.77
CA LEU A 8 -4.33 13.29 16.34
C LEU A 8 -5.54 12.42 16.73
N SER A 9 -6.10 12.69 17.91
CA SER A 9 -7.39 12.12 18.32
C SER A 9 -8.52 12.85 17.60
N VAL A 10 -9.28 12.14 16.75
CA VAL A 10 -10.43 12.73 16.07
C VAL A 10 -11.45 13.23 17.08
N ARG A 11 -11.71 12.50 18.17
CA ARG A 11 -12.62 12.97 19.23
C ARG A 11 -12.24 14.35 19.78
N ALA A 12 -10.96 14.59 20.00
CA ALA A 12 -10.47 15.88 20.45
C ALA A 12 -10.60 16.95 19.34
N MET A 13 -10.30 16.60 18.08
CA MET A 13 -10.49 17.47 16.92
C MET A 13 -11.95 17.95 16.79
N LEU A 14 -12.92 17.05 17.00
CA LEU A 14 -14.35 17.34 16.83
C LEU A 14 -14.94 18.32 17.85
N ASN A 15 -14.20 18.61 18.93
CA ASN A 15 -14.54 19.70 19.86
C ASN A 15 -14.40 21.09 19.20
N TYR A 16 -13.60 21.19 18.14
CA TYR A 16 -13.39 22.41 17.37
C TYR A 16 -14.28 22.49 16.12
N SER A 17 -15.13 21.48 15.88
CA SER A 17 -16.08 21.49 14.77
C SER A 17 -17.28 22.38 15.06
N LYS A 18 -17.61 23.28 14.12
CA LYS A 18 -18.77 24.18 14.16
C LYS A 18 -19.68 23.94 12.96
N PRO A 19 -21.01 24.17 13.08
CA PRO A 19 -21.91 24.14 11.94
C PRO A 19 -21.47 25.11 10.83
N ASP A 20 -21.54 24.66 9.59
CA ASP A 20 -21.18 25.39 8.38
C ASP A 20 -22.14 25.02 7.23
N GLY A 21 -23.34 25.62 7.28
CA GLY A 21 -24.46 25.25 6.42
C GLY A 21 -25.03 23.88 6.81
N LEU A 22 -25.11 22.96 5.84
CA LEU A 22 -25.58 21.58 6.03
C LEU A 22 -24.49 20.64 6.57
N PHE A 23 -23.28 21.13 6.80
CA PHE A 23 -22.13 20.34 7.22
C PHE A 23 -21.47 20.93 8.46
N TYR A 24 -20.38 20.31 8.90
CA TYR A 24 -19.50 20.86 9.92
C TYR A 24 -18.17 21.28 9.30
N LYS A 25 -17.61 22.38 9.81
CA LYS A 25 -16.24 22.81 9.53
C LYS A 25 -15.40 22.65 10.80
N THR A 26 -14.24 22.03 10.65
CA THR A 26 -13.27 21.84 11.74
C THR A 26 -12.04 22.70 11.44
N VAL A 27 -11.72 23.60 12.38
CA VAL A 27 -10.56 24.49 12.29
C VAL A 27 -9.77 24.39 13.60
N ILE A 28 -8.50 24.02 13.52
CA ILE A 28 -7.62 23.78 14.67
C ILE A 28 -6.41 24.70 14.53
N ASP A 29 -6.40 25.77 15.31
CA ASP A 29 -5.23 26.66 15.38
C ASP A 29 -4.08 26.02 16.16
N LYS A 30 -2.92 26.68 16.13
CA LYS A 30 -1.69 26.25 16.81
C LYS A 30 -1.86 25.99 18.31
N ASN A 31 -2.77 26.70 18.99
CA ASN A 31 -3.01 26.51 20.42
C ASN A 31 -3.90 25.28 20.66
N ALA A 32 -4.97 25.15 19.87
CA ALA A 32 -5.89 24.03 19.90
C ALA A 32 -5.23 22.68 19.52
N LEU A 33 -4.23 22.72 18.63
CA LEU A 33 -3.53 21.52 18.18
C LEU A 33 -2.98 20.68 19.34
N ARG A 34 -2.44 21.31 20.38
CA ARG A 34 -1.82 20.60 21.52
C ARG A 34 -2.79 19.66 22.23
N SER A 35 -4.07 20.05 22.34
CA SER A 35 -5.11 19.21 22.93
C SER A 35 -5.62 18.09 22.01
N CYS A 36 -5.27 18.14 20.73
CA CYS A 36 -5.65 17.11 19.76
C CYS A 36 -4.60 16.00 19.62
N LEU A 37 -3.34 16.25 20.01
CA LEU A 37 -2.26 15.27 19.91
C LEU A 37 -2.47 14.08 20.84
N LYS A 38 -2.33 12.85 20.32
CA LYS A 38 -2.27 11.63 21.15
C LYS A 38 -0.94 11.48 21.88
N HIS A 39 0.13 11.89 21.22
CA HIS A 39 1.50 11.82 21.71
C HIS A 39 2.24 13.11 21.35
N SER A 40 3.20 13.51 22.18
CA SER A 40 3.98 14.75 21.97
C SER A 40 4.92 14.66 20.76
N ALA A 41 5.39 13.46 20.43
CA ALA A 41 6.15 13.17 19.21
C ALA A 41 5.94 11.69 18.83
N HIS A 42 5.57 11.43 17.57
CA HIS A 42 5.51 10.09 17.02
C HIS A 42 6.46 9.99 15.82
N GLU A 43 7.35 9.01 15.87
CA GLU A 43 8.30 8.74 14.80
C GLU A 43 7.81 7.55 13.98
N GLN A 44 7.89 7.67 12.66
CA GLN A 44 7.49 6.65 11.72
C GLN A 44 8.68 6.22 10.88
N ASP A 45 8.85 4.92 10.70
CA ASP A 45 9.84 4.39 9.78
C ASP A 45 9.54 4.82 8.34
N ASP A 46 10.59 4.92 7.53
CA ASP A 46 10.47 5.24 6.11
C ASP A 46 9.56 4.23 5.38
N ASN A 47 8.87 4.73 4.36
CA ASN A 47 8.05 3.93 3.46
C ASN A 47 7.98 4.62 2.09
N ALA A 48 7.45 3.89 1.10
CA ALA A 48 7.40 4.39 -0.27
C ALA A 48 6.55 5.66 -0.39
N LEU A 49 5.47 5.79 0.38
CA LEU A 49 4.65 7.00 0.36
C LEU A 49 5.44 8.22 0.82
N PHE A 50 6.17 8.13 1.93
CA PHE A 50 6.94 9.26 2.45
C PHE A 50 8.00 9.73 1.47
N TYR A 51 8.74 8.81 0.85
CA TYR A 51 9.67 9.16 -0.22
C TYR A 51 8.98 9.91 -1.37
N GLN A 52 7.81 9.45 -1.82
CA GLN A 52 7.06 10.13 -2.89
C GLN A 52 6.59 11.53 -2.48
N ILE A 53 6.20 11.73 -1.21
CA ILE A 53 5.85 13.06 -0.70
C ILE A 53 7.10 13.96 -0.68
N MET A 54 8.26 13.45 -0.23
CA MET A 54 9.52 14.20 -0.26
C MET A 54 9.91 14.64 -1.68
N CYS A 55 9.73 13.77 -2.68
CA CYS A 55 9.95 14.15 -4.09
C CYS A 55 8.99 15.26 -4.56
N VAL A 56 7.73 15.28 -4.07
CA VAL A 56 6.81 16.37 -4.38
C VAL A 56 7.23 17.69 -3.71
N LEU A 57 7.80 17.63 -2.50
CA LEU A 57 8.24 18.81 -1.74
C LEU A 57 9.56 19.40 -2.26
N HIS A 58 10.53 18.55 -2.60
CA HIS A 58 11.90 18.95 -2.89
C HIS A 58 12.33 18.71 -4.36
N GLY A 59 11.46 18.10 -5.17
CA GLY A 59 11.75 17.69 -6.54
C GLY A 59 12.30 16.26 -6.65
N ASP A 60 12.36 15.74 -7.88
CA ASP A 60 12.76 14.34 -8.15
C ASP A 60 14.26 14.07 -7.96
N ASP A 61 15.08 15.12 -7.83
CA ASP A 61 16.50 15.02 -7.47
C ASP A 61 16.73 14.89 -5.95
N PHE A 62 15.66 14.80 -5.17
CA PHE A 62 15.72 14.59 -3.73
C PHE A 62 16.56 13.36 -3.37
N LYS A 63 17.48 13.55 -2.42
CA LYS A 63 18.30 12.52 -1.83
C LYS A 63 18.24 12.68 -0.32
N TYR A 64 18.27 11.56 0.38
CA TYR A 64 18.47 11.57 1.81
C TYR A 64 19.83 12.19 2.13
N ASP A 65 19.83 13.20 3.00
CA ASP A 65 21.02 13.93 3.47
C ASP A 65 21.73 13.22 4.65
N GLY A 66 21.26 12.02 5.01
CA GLY A 66 21.77 11.26 6.15
C GLY A 66 21.13 11.63 7.49
N ALA A 67 20.09 12.48 7.51
CA ALA A 67 19.35 12.76 8.73
C ALA A 67 18.73 11.49 9.33
N GLU A 68 18.87 11.34 10.65
CA GLU A 68 18.20 10.24 11.36
C GLU A 68 16.70 10.49 11.49
N LEU A 69 16.30 11.76 11.65
CA LEU A 69 14.91 12.22 11.78
C LEU A 69 14.60 13.32 10.76
N VAL A 70 13.56 13.11 9.96
CA VAL A 70 13.03 14.05 8.97
C VAL A 70 11.76 14.71 9.50
N THR A 71 11.67 16.03 9.43
CA THR A 71 10.51 16.81 9.93
C THR A 71 9.70 17.51 8.84
N ASP A 72 10.15 17.44 7.59
CA ASP A 72 9.53 18.06 6.41
C ASP A 72 8.10 17.60 6.19
N LEU A 73 7.74 16.41 6.71
CA LEU A 73 6.39 15.87 6.61
C LEU A 73 5.46 16.27 7.75
N SER A 74 5.98 16.91 8.81
CA SER A 74 5.24 17.17 10.06
C SER A 74 4.06 18.12 9.89
N ASP A 75 4.06 19.00 8.89
CA ASP A 75 2.91 19.83 8.52
C ASP A 75 2.29 19.43 7.18
N VAL A 76 2.67 18.27 6.62
CA VAL A 76 2.21 17.80 5.31
C VAL A 76 1.18 16.68 5.42
N ILE A 77 1.44 15.73 6.33
CA ILE A 77 0.60 14.56 6.53
C ILE A 77 0.53 14.24 8.01
N PHE A 78 -0.67 13.87 8.48
CA PHE A 78 -0.89 13.44 9.85
C PHE A 78 -1.79 12.20 9.88
N TYR A 79 -1.79 11.50 11.01
CA TYR A 79 -2.65 10.35 11.25
C TYR A 79 -3.80 10.74 12.18
N ALA A 80 -5.02 10.47 11.74
CA ALA A 80 -6.25 10.71 12.47
C ALA A 80 -6.73 9.39 13.09
N ASP A 81 -6.83 9.35 14.42
CA ASP A 81 -7.34 8.22 15.17
C ASP A 81 -8.84 8.38 15.48
N PHE A 82 -9.64 7.51 14.87
CA PHE A 82 -11.10 7.45 15.00
C PHE A 82 -11.57 6.47 16.10
N SER A 83 -10.66 5.99 16.95
CA SER A 83 -11.01 5.19 18.12
C SER A 83 -12.10 5.88 18.92
N GLN A 84 -13.14 5.12 19.23
CA GLN A 84 -14.30 5.58 19.99
C GLN A 84 -15.22 6.61 19.29
N VAL A 85 -15.16 6.70 17.95
CA VAL A 85 -16.05 7.56 17.15
C VAL A 85 -17.23 6.76 16.57
N PHE A 86 -16.93 5.65 15.91
CA PHE A 86 -17.91 4.81 15.19
C PHE A 86 -18.21 3.47 15.90
N ASP A 87 -17.72 3.28 17.12
CA ASP A 87 -17.91 2.08 17.95
C ASP A 87 -19.19 2.12 18.82
N ARG A 88 -19.96 3.22 18.75
CA ARG A 88 -21.15 3.44 19.57
C ARG A 88 -22.40 3.58 18.74
N ASP A 89 -23.52 3.18 19.33
CA ASP A 89 -24.83 3.25 18.71
C ASP A 89 -25.22 4.71 18.44
N ALA A 90 -25.54 4.99 17.17
CA ALA A 90 -26.01 6.28 16.70
C ALA A 90 -27.43 6.62 17.18
N SER A 91 -28.14 5.71 17.86
CA SER A 91 -29.41 6.01 18.50
C SER A 91 -29.30 7.06 19.62
N HIS A 92 -28.10 7.18 20.24
CA HIS A 92 -27.86 8.20 21.25
C HIS A 92 -27.46 9.54 20.61
N PRO A 93 -28.17 10.65 20.90
CA PRO A 93 -27.97 11.94 20.20
C PRO A 93 -26.53 12.46 20.18
N TYR A 94 -25.80 12.29 21.29
CA TYR A 94 -24.38 12.65 21.36
C TYR A 94 -23.52 11.89 20.32
N TYR A 95 -23.71 10.58 20.17
CA TYR A 95 -22.92 9.78 19.23
C TYR A 95 -23.37 10.02 17.79
N ALA A 96 -24.66 10.24 17.54
CA ALA A 96 -25.16 10.69 16.24
C ALA A 96 -24.46 11.97 15.78
N GLN A 97 -24.42 13.00 16.65
CA GLN A 97 -23.75 14.26 16.34
C GLN A 97 -22.23 14.08 16.18
N LEU A 98 -21.59 13.25 17.01
CA LEU A 98 -20.16 12.96 16.91
C LEU A 98 -19.83 12.31 15.55
N GLN A 99 -20.65 11.36 15.10
CA GLN A 99 -20.48 10.67 13.82
C GLN A 99 -20.76 11.59 12.64
N GLU A 100 -21.75 12.49 12.74
CA GLU A 100 -22.03 13.50 11.71
C GLU A 100 -20.86 14.49 11.54
N LYS A 101 -20.31 14.98 12.66
CA LYS A 101 -19.09 15.78 12.67
C LYS A 101 -17.89 15.03 12.07
N ALA A 102 -17.72 13.75 12.41
CA ALA A 102 -16.67 12.92 11.85
C ALA A 102 -16.85 12.69 10.34
N ALA A 103 -18.07 12.46 9.88
CA ALA A 103 -18.40 12.28 8.47
C ALA A 103 -18.02 13.51 7.63
N ALA A 104 -18.16 14.72 8.19
CA ALA A 104 -17.76 15.95 7.52
C ALA A 104 -16.26 16.00 7.18
N LEU A 105 -15.39 15.34 7.96
CA LEU A 105 -13.94 15.26 7.69
C LEU A 105 -13.60 14.50 6.40
N PHE A 106 -14.50 13.62 5.93
CA PHE A 106 -14.32 12.83 4.71
C PHE A 106 -14.84 13.53 3.45
N THR A 107 -15.44 14.71 3.60
CA THR A 107 -15.85 15.53 2.45
C THR A 107 -14.65 16.27 1.85
N ASN A 108 -14.83 16.86 0.67
CA ASN A 108 -13.84 17.75 0.08
C ASN A 108 -13.56 19.02 0.92
N ARG A 109 -14.31 19.28 2.00
CA ARG A 109 -14.03 20.37 2.95
C ARG A 109 -12.88 20.03 3.89
N GLY A 110 -12.64 18.74 4.16
CA GLY A 110 -11.53 18.29 5.00
C GLY A 110 -11.50 18.94 6.39
N VAL A 111 -10.30 19.26 6.85
CA VAL A 111 -10.03 19.96 8.13
C VAL A 111 -8.95 21.03 7.93
N GLU A 112 -9.11 22.19 8.54
CA GLU A 112 -8.08 23.23 8.56
C GLU A 112 -7.25 23.12 9.85
N ILE A 113 -5.93 22.96 9.74
CA ILE A 113 -5.02 22.82 10.88
C ILE A 113 -3.79 23.71 10.69
N ASP A 114 -3.34 24.36 11.77
CA ASP A 114 -2.04 25.04 11.84
C ASP A 114 -1.06 24.23 12.70
N PHE A 115 -0.13 23.53 12.04
CA PHE A 115 0.96 22.78 12.69
C PHE A 115 2.14 23.65 13.17
N GLY A 116 2.03 24.98 13.03
CA GLY A 116 3.03 25.95 13.44
C GLY A 116 3.62 26.77 12.30
N ASN A 117 3.33 26.39 11.04
CA ASN A 117 3.79 27.02 9.81
C ASN A 117 2.65 27.71 9.02
N GLY A 118 1.51 27.93 9.66
CA GLY A 118 0.34 28.53 9.04
C GLY A 118 -0.80 27.52 8.85
N MET A 119 -2.00 28.07 8.63
CA MET A 119 -3.20 27.28 8.47
C MET A 119 -3.23 26.62 7.08
N HIS A 120 -3.36 25.29 7.06
CA HIS A 120 -3.52 24.51 5.83
C HIS A 120 -4.77 23.65 5.89
N LYS A 121 -5.34 23.34 4.72
CA LYS A 121 -6.44 22.40 4.58
C LYS A 121 -5.89 21.00 4.32
N TYR A 122 -6.41 20.02 5.06
CA TYR A 122 -6.04 18.61 4.96
C TYR A 122 -7.27 17.79 4.59
N VAL A 123 -7.09 16.83 3.71
CA VAL A 123 -8.16 15.95 3.22
C VAL A 123 -7.81 14.49 3.51
N ALA A 124 -8.85 13.66 3.69
CA ALA A 124 -8.71 12.22 3.86
C ALA A 124 -7.90 11.63 2.69
N PHE A 125 -6.90 10.81 3.02
CA PHE A 125 -5.97 10.26 2.04
C PHE A 125 -5.93 8.73 2.13
N GLU A 126 -4.73 8.15 2.24
CA GLU A 126 -4.52 6.71 2.19
C GLU A 126 -4.35 6.09 3.58
N ARG A 127 -4.43 4.77 3.66
CA ARG A 127 -4.21 4.03 4.90
C ARG A 127 -3.59 2.67 4.64
N SER A 128 -2.76 2.22 5.57
CA SER A 128 -2.29 0.83 5.56
C SER A 128 -3.37 -0.11 6.11
N ALA A 129 -3.17 -1.43 5.90
CA ALA A 129 -4.02 -2.44 6.52
C ALA A 129 -3.95 -2.39 8.06
N SER A 130 -2.79 -2.05 8.63
CA SER A 130 -2.63 -1.89 10.08
C SER A 130 -3.41 -0.69 10.60
N MET A 131 -3.30 0.46 9.94
CA MET A 131 -4.07 1.65 10.27
C MET A 131 -5.58 1.37 10.23
N SER A 132 -6.06 0.68 9.19
CA SER A 132 -7.47 0.29 9.07
C SER A 132 -7.97 -0.53 10.27
N ARG A 133 -7.18 -1.51 10.75
CA ARG A 133 -7.56 -2.34 11.92
C ARG A 133 -7.58 -1.55 13.23
N ASN A 134 -6.82 -0.48 13.30
CA ASN A 134 -6.69 0.37 14.49
C ASN A 134 -7.55 1.65 14.38
N ALA A 135 -8.50 1.72 13.45
CA ALA A 135 -9.32 2.90 13.21
C ALA A 135 -8.51 4.19 12.92
N VAL A 136 -7.35 4.06 12.28
CA VAL A 136 -6.49 5.18 11.89
C VAL A 136 -6.57 5.42 10.37
N LEU A 137 -6.54 6.69 9.96
CA LEU A 137 -6.48 7.12 8.57
C LEU A 137 -5.51 8.29 8.42
N SER A 138 -4.76 8.37 7.32
CA SER A 138 -3.94 9.56 7.04
C SER A 138 -4.74 10.69 6.40
N PHE A 139 -4.36 11.91 6.73
CA PHE A 139 -4.84 13.13 6.11
C PHE A 139 -3.65 13.89 5.55
N ILE A 140 -3.73 14.31 4.29
CA ILE A 140 -2.67 15.03 3.58
C ILE A 140 -3.12 16.45 3.27
N ARG A 141 -2.18 17.39 3.24
CA ARG A 141 -2.38 18.73 2.68
C ARG A 141 -3.03 18.68 1.31
N GLU A 142 -4.11 19.45 1.13
CA GLU A 142 -4.94 19.43 -0.08
C GLU A 142 -4.13 19.80 -1.34
N ASP A 143 -3.22 20.78 -1.23
CA ASP A 143 -2.40 21.26 -2.33
C ASP A 143 -1.40 20.20 -2.86
N LEU A 144 -1.20 19.12 -2.12
CA LEU A 144 -0.32 18.00 -2.47
C LEU A 144 -1.09 16.74 -2.88
N PHE A 145 -2.39 16.66 -2.58
CA PHE A 145 -3.21 15.46 -2.76
C PHE A 145 -3.08 14.86 -4.17
N TRP A 146 -3.29 15.67 -5.21
CA TRP A 146 -3.27 15.19 -6.59
C TRP A 146 -1.87 14.80 -7.07
N LYS A 147 -0.85 15.60 -6.72
CA LYS A 147 0.56 15.33 -7.09
C LYS A 147 1.06 14.01 -6.50
N VAL A 148 0.69 13.71 -5.26
CA VAL A 148 1.06 12.45 -4.60
C VAL A 148 0.22 11.29 -5.14
N THR A 149 -1.09 11.50 -5.35
CA THR A 149 -1.98 10.47 -5.90
C THR A 149 -1.52 9.99 -7.28
N GLU A 150 -1.12 10.90 -8.15
CA GLU A 150 -0.62 10.60 -9.49
C GLU A 150 0.61 9.67 -9.44
N ARG A 151 1.55 9.95 -8.53
CA ARG A 151 2.75 9.12 -8.29
C ARG A 151 2.42 7.72 -7.81
N ILE A 152 1.45 7.59 -6.90
CA ILE A 152 0.99 6.28 -6.39
C ILE A 152 0.33 5.48 -7.52
N ARG A 153 -0.51 6.15 -8.31
CA ARG A 153 -1.30 5.53 -9.40
C ARG A 153 -0.49 5.24 -10.65
N LEU A 154 0.79 5.62 -10.69
CA LEU A 154 1.65 5.46 -11.87
C LEU A 154 1.06 6.09 -13.14
N GLY A 155 0.28 7.16 -12.99
CA GLY A 155 -0.43 7.80 -14.10
C GLY A 155 -1.68 7.04 -14.62
N MET A 156 -2.10 5.93 -13.98
CA MET A 156 -3.34 5.24 -14.33
C MET A 156 -4.58 6.04 -13.87
N GLU A 157 -5.60 6.07 -14.73
CA GLU A 157 -6.94 6.49 -14.38
C GLU A 157 -7.73 5.32 -13.80
N ILE A 158 -8.14 5.44 -12.54
CA ILE A 158 -8.94 4.42 -11.83
C ILE A 158 -10.33 5.00 -11.62
N THR A 159 -11.28 4.63 -12.49
CA THR A 159 -12.65 5.15 -12.47
C THR A 159 -13.59 4.21 -11.70
N LYS A 160 -13.94 3.06 -12.28
CA LYS A 160 -14.86 2.09 -11.69
C LYS A 160 -14.06 1.01 -10.96
N CYS A 161 -14.01 1.10 -9.64
CA CYS A 161 -13.35 0.09 -8.80
C CYS A 161 -14.10 -0.16 -7.50
N GLN A 162 -13.85 -1.33 -6.90
CA GLN A 162 -14.26 -1.56 -5.51
C GLN A 162 -13.35 -0.74 -4.60
N LEU A 163 -13.92 0.23 -3.87
CA LEU A 163 -13.14 1.17 -3.04
C LEU A 163 -12.21 0.45 -2.05
N SER A 164 -12.64 -0.67 -1.47
CA SER A 164 -11.79 -1.46 -0.58
C SER A 164 -10.55 -2.01 -1.27
N LYS A 165 -10.63 -2.37 -2.56
CA LYS A 165 -9.47 -2.80 -3.35
C LYS A 165 -8.53 -1.63 -3.63
N LEU A 166 -9.08 -0.47 -4.01
CA LEU A 166 -8.29 0.76 -4.23
C LEU A 166 -7.47 1.11 -2.99
N TYR A 167 -8.12 1.24 -1.83
CA TYR A 167 -7.42 1.55 -0.58
C TYR A 167 -6.41 0.48 -0.19
N ALA A 168 -6.72 -0.81 -0.39
CA ALA A 168 -5.78 -1.88 -0.08
C ALA A 168 -4.52 -1.81 -0.95
N TYR A 169 -4.66 -1.41 -2.22
CA TYR A 169 -3.55 -1.40 -3.18
C TYR A 169 -2.73 -0.11 -3.09
N ASN A 170 -3.35 1.04 -2.89
CA ASN A 170 -2.62 2.29 -2.61
C ASN A 170 -1.91 2.21 -1.24
N GLY A 171 -2.55 1.54 -0.26
CA GLY A 171 -1.99 1.26 1.05
C GLY A 171 -0.69 0.44 1.04
N LEU A 172 -0.33 -0.18 -0.09
CA LEU A 172 0.98 -0.82 -0.27
C LEU A 172 2.13 0.16 -0.06
N MET A 173 1.94 1.43 -0.44
CA MET A 173 2.94 2.49 -0.32
C MET A 173 3.27 2.84 1.13
N LEU A 174 2.37 2.53 2.08
CA LEU A 174 2.58 2.72 3.52
C LEU A 174 3.17 1.49 4.21
N SER A 175 3.61 0.48 3.46
CA SER A 175 4.31 -0.66 4.04
C SER A 175 5.73 -0.24 4.39
N GLY A 176 6.10 -0.31 5.67
CA GLY A 176 7.48 -0.13 6.11
C GLY A 176 8.39 -1.19 5.48
N GLY A 177 9.61 -0.80 5.14
CA GLY A 177 10.59 -1.68 4.52
C GLY A 177 11.85 -0.93 4.11
N ILE A 178 12.90 -1.68 3.80
CA ILE A 178 14.16 -1.10 3.32
C ILE A 178 14.01 -0.75 1.85
N ARG A 179 14.20 0.52 1.51
CA ARG A 179 14.27 1.01 0.13
C ARG A 179 15.56 0.51 -0.54
N VAL A 180 15.43 -0.32 -1.56
CA VAL A 180 16.53 -0.88 -2.37
C VAL A 180 16.53 -0.20 -3.73
N ASP A 181 17.36 0.84 -3.85
CA ASP A 181 17.50 1.65 -5.07
C ASP A 181 18.89 1.45 -5.73
N GLY A 182 19.01 1.84 -6.99
CA GLY A 182 20.25 1.74 -7.77
C GLY A 182 20.68 0.31 -8.07
N ILE A 183 19.71 -0.60 -8.21
CA ILE A 183 19.93 -2.01 -8.58
C ILE A 183 19.49 -2.32 -10.02
N ASN A 184 19.04 -1.30 -10.76
CA ASN A 184 18.54 -1.40 -12.13
C ASN A 184 17.43 -2.45 -12.28
N ILE A 185 16.54 -2.60 -11.29
CA ILE A 185 15.44 -3.58 -11.33
C ILE A 185 14.55 -3.36 -12.58
N ASP A 186 14.44 -2.12 -13.00
CA ASP A 186 13.73 -1.59 -14.16
C ASP A 186 14.47 -1.78 -15.51
N LYS A 187 15.61 -2.51 -15.52
CA LYS A 187 16.25 -2.90 -16.79
C LYS A 187 15.23 -3.67 -17.65
N PRO A 188 15.08 -3.35 -18.95
CA PRO A 188 14.20 -4.09 -19.84
C PRO A 188 14.41 -5.61 -19.75
N HIS A 189 13.30 -6.36 -19.76
CA HIS A 189 13.23 -7.82 -19.64
C HIS A 189 13.67 -8.43 -18.29
N ARG A 190 14.20 -7.65 -17.34
CA ARG A 190 14.69 -8.15 -16.05
C ARG A 190 13.59 -8.78 -15.20
N VAL A 191 12.44 -8.12 -15.15
CA VAL A 191 11.28 -8.56 -14.39
C VAL A 191 10.16 -8.87 -15.37
N ILE A 192 9.68 -10.11 -15.34
CA ILE A 192 8.54 -10.54 -16.14
C ILE A 192 7.39 -10.99 -15.23
N VAL A 193 6.18 -10.97 -15.75
CA VAL A 193 4.98 -11.48 -15.08
C VAL A 193 4.46 -12.67 -15.85
N VAL A 194 4.18 -13.78 -15.17
CA VAL A 194 3.58 -14.99 -15.76
C VAL A 194 2.23 -15.26 -15.09
N ASP A 195 1.34 -15.98 -15.79
CA ASP A 195 0.09 -16.39 -15.16
C ASP A 195 0.34 -17.41 -14.04
N ASN A 196 -0.53 -17.40 -13.04
CA ASN A 196 -0.51 -18.43 -12.00
C ASN A 196 -0.98 -19.76 -12.61
N GLN A 197 -0.30 -20.85 -12.26
CA GLN A 197 -0.81 -22.17 -12.56
C GLN A 197 -2.13 -22.40 -11.81
N LYS A 198 -3.14 -22.94 -12.47
CA LYS A 198 -4.39 -23.37 -11.84
C LYS A 198 -4.47 -24.89 -11.88
N HIS A 199 -4.90 -25.50 -10.78
CA HIS A 199 -5.17 -26.92 -10.72
C HIS A 199 -6.42 -27.17 -9.90
N THR A 200 -7.23 -28.14 -10.34
CA THR A 200 -8.43 -28.56 -9.62
C THR A 200 -8.09 -29.80 -8.81
N VAL A 201 -8.30 -29.76 -7.51
CA VAL A 201 -8.23 -30.93 -6.64
C VAL A 201 -9.64 -31.45 -6.46
N HIS A 202 -9.89 -32.64 -6.99
CA HIS A 202 -11.20 -33.28 -6.90
C HIS A 202 -11.39 -33.94 -5.54
N ASP A 203 -12.65 -34.05 -5.13
CA ASP A 203 -13.05 -34.81 -3.94
C ASP A 203 -12.26 -34.37 -2.70
N THR A 204 -12.29 -33.06 -2.42
CA THR A 204 -11.63 -32.44 -1.26
C THR A 204 -12.64 -32.27 -0.14
N ASP A 205 -12.26 -32.60 1.09
CA ASP A 205 -13.02 -32.25 2.27
C ASP A 205 -13.04 -30.73 2.44
N VAL A 206 -14.19 -30.10 2.24
CA VAL A 206 -14.38 -28.67 2.40
C VAL A 206 -15.16 -28.42 3.67
N ILE A 207 -14.58 -27.54 4.50
CA ILE A 207 -15.22 -26.98 5.68
C ILE A 207 -15.47 -25.52 5.36
N THR A 208 -16.74 -25.15 5.22
CA THR A 208 -17.15 -23.78 4.91
C THR A 208 -18.28 -23.34 5.82
N VAL A 209 -18.78 -22.12 5.59
CA VAL A 209 -20.00 -21.64 6.23
C VAL A 209 -21.00 -21.19 5.18
N GLU A 210 -22.26 -21.55 5.39
CA GLU A 210 -23.37 -21.15 4.53
C GLU A 210 -24.23 -20.10 5.24
N ASP A 211 -24.70 -19.13 4.46
CA ASP A 211 -25.63 -18.10 4.91
C ASP A 211 -26.96 -18.77 5.32
N ASP A 212 -27.59 -18.29 6.39
CA ASP A 212 -28.91 -18.80 6.82
C ASP A 212 -30.06 -18.39 5.88
N GLY A 213 -29.75 -17.61 4.83
CA GLY A 213 -30.68 -17.20 3.79
C GLY A 213 -31.65 -16.10 4.24
N SER A 214 -31.42 -15.53 5.43
CA SER A 214 -32.25 -14.44 5.96
C SER A 214 -31.81 -13.08 5.41
N ASP A 215 -32.76 -12.21 5.12
CA ASP A 215 -32.49 -10.82 4.69
C ASP A 215 -32.22 -9.89 5.89
N ASN A 216 -31.63 -10.44 6.95
CA ASN A 216 -31.33 -9.70 8.18
C ASN A 216 -30.09 -8.82 8.00
N ALA A 217 -30.10 -7.64 8.64
CA ALA A 217 -28.95 -6.73 8.65
C ALA A 217 -27.65 -7.37 9.20
N VAL A 218 -27.79 -8.40 10.04
CA VAL A 218 -26.69 -9.25 10.51
C VAL A 218 -26.89 -10.65 9.93
N ARG A 219 -26.03 -11.04 8.99
CA ARG A 219 -26.02 -12.40 8.42
C ARG A 219 -25.56 -13.40 9.47
N LYS A 220 -26.27 -14.52 9.58
CA LYS A 220 -25.81 -15.67 10.36
C LYS A 220 -25.29 -16.73 9.42
N TYR A 221 -24.27 -17.43 9.90
CA TYR A 221 -23.56 -18.42 9.13
C TYR A 221 -23.56 -19.73 9.92
N HIS A 222 -23.81 -20.85 9.26
CA HIS A 222 -23.73 -22.17 9.85
C HIS A 222 -22.63 -22.98 9.17
N ARG A 223 -21.90 -23.77 9.97
CA ARG A 223 -20.83 -24.62 9.46
C ARG A 223 -21.42 -25.74 8.61
N VAL A 224 -20.85 -25.93 7.43
CA VAL A 224 -21.19 -27.01 6.51
C VAL A 224 -19.91 -27.75 6.14
N GLU A 225 -20.03 -29.07 6.03
CA GLU A 225 -18.95 -29.97 5.65
C GLU A 225 -19.43 -30.83 4.50
N HIS A 226 -18.70 -30.82 3.38
CA HIS A 226 -19.03 -31.60 2.20
C HIS A 226 -17.77 -31.89 1.38
N ARG A 227 -17.93 -32.74 0.36
CA ARG A 227 -16.89 -33.04 -0.62
C ARG A 227 -17.17 -32.24 -1.88
N GLU A 228 -16.18 -31.52 -2.38
CA GLU A 228 -16.28 -30.85 -3.68
C GLU A 228 -14.94 -30.81 -4.43
N SER A 229 -14.99 -30.41 -5.70
CA SER A 229 -13.78 -30.07 -6.44
C SER A 229 -13.39 -28.63 -6.13
N VAL A 230 -12.14 -28.42 -5.73
CA VAL A 230 -11.61 -27.10 -5.36
C VAL A 230 -10.58 -26.65 -6.37
N ASP A 231 -10.80 -25.48 -6.96
CA ASP A 231 -9.81 -24.83 -7.81
C ASP A 231 -8.78 -24.10 -6.95
N ILE A 232 -7.51 -24.50 -7.10
CA ILE A 232 -6.38 -23.93 -6.37
C ILE A 232 -5.55 -23.06 -7.33
N LEU A 233 -5.33 -21.82 -6.91
CA LEU A 233 -4.36 -20.92 -7.53
C LEU A 233 -2.96 -21.27 -7.02
N GLY A 234 -2.15 -21.88 -7.88
CA GLY A 234 -0.77 -22.22 -7.56
C GLY A 234 0.08 -20.96 -7.39
N TYR A 235 0.99 -21.01 -6.41
CA TYR A 235 2.00 -19.97 -6.17
C TYR A 235 1.39 -18.57 -5.96
N ASP A 236 0.25 -18.47 -5.28
CA ASP A 236 -0.40 -17.19 -5.03
C ASP A 236 0.47 -16.27 -4.16
N GLY A 237 0.90 -15.15 -4.74
CA GLY A 237 1.75 -14.18 -4.06
C GLY A 237 3.21 -14.58 -4.04
N GLU A 238 3.57 -15.63 -4.76
CA GLU A 238 4.90 -16.21 -4.81
C GLU A 238 5.53 -16.00 -6.20
N GLY A 239 6.80 -15.65 -6.21
CA GLY A 239 7.62 -15.46 -7.40
C GLY A 239 9.05 -15.91 -7.15
N ILE A 240 9.90 -15.81 -8.16
CA ILE A 240 11.28 -16.29 -8.08
C ILE A 240 12.28 -15.24 -8.52
N ILE A 241 13.49 -15.31 -7.96
CA ILE A 241 14.61 -14.40 -8.23
C ILE A 241 15.88 -15.20 -8.53
N SER A 242 16.67 -14.75 -9.51
CA SER A 242 17.96 -15.35 -9.86
C SER A 242 18.94 -15.26 -8.69
N LYS A 243 19.90 -16.19 -8.60
CA LYS A 243 20.94 -16.16 -7.56
C LYS A 243 21.79 -14.89 -7.65
N GLU A 244 22.06 -14.44 -8.86
CA GLU A 244 22.85 -13.27 -9.21
C GLU A 244 22.17 -12.01 -8.71
N PHE A 245 20.87 -11.87 -8.93
CA PHE A 245 20.13 -10.69 -8.52
C PHE A 245 19.79 -10.71 -7.03
N ALA A 246 19.55 -11.88 -6.44
CA ALA A 246 19.44 -12.03 -4.99
C ALA A 246 20.71 -11.53 -4.26
N LYS A 247 21.91 -11.81 -4.79
CA LYS A 247 23.18 -11.26 -4.26
C LYS A 247 23.22 -9.73 -4.31
N VAL A 248 22.69 -9.12 -5.37
CA VAL A 248 22.60 -7.64 -5.49
C VAL A 248 21.72 -7.05 -4.39
N ILE A 249 20.56 -7.66 -4.12
CA ILE A 249 19.67 -7.24 -3.03
C ILE A 249 20.34 -7.46 -1.67
N ASN A 250 20.91 -8.64 -1.43
CA ASN A 250 21.62 -8.99 -0.20
C ASN A 250 22.75 -8.00 0.15
N LYS A 251 23.50 -7.52 -0.87
CA LYS A 251 24.50 -6.46 -0.68
C LYS A 251 23.90 -5.15 -0.17
N LYS A 252 22.67 -4.82 -0.55
CA LYS A 252 21.97 -3.61 -0.08
C LYS A 252 21.37 -3.79 1.31
N LEU A 253 21.04 -5.03 1.68
CA LEU A 253 20.50 -5.40 3.00
C LEU A 253 21.58 -5.74 4.03
N ASN A 254 22.85 -5.86 3.62
CA ASN A 254 23.96 -6.34 4.43
C ASN A 254 23.67 -7.72 5.07
N GLY A 255 23.08 -8.64 4.31
CA GLY A 255 22.70 -9.97 4.79
C GLY A 255 22.83 -11.06 3.72
N GLU A 256 22.51 -12.30 4.11
CA GLU A 256 22.50 -13.47 3.23
C GLU A 256 21.12 -14.14 3.30
N HIS A 257 20.18 -13.65 2.49
CA HIS A 257 18.81 -14.13 2.46
C HIS A 257 18.51 -14.86 1.15
N THR A 258 17.64 -15.86 1.23
CA THR A 258 17.18 -16.66 0.08
C THR A 258 15.73 -16.35 -0.28
N SER A 259 15.01 -15.63 0.58
CA SER A 259 13.63 -15.21 0.33
C SER A 259 13.42 -13.75 0.73
N PHE A 260 12.66 -13.02 -0.08
CA PHE A 260 12.45 -11.58 0.07
C PHE A 260 10.97 -11.26 -0.02
N GLN A 261 10.41 -10.63 1.02
CA GLN A 261 9.07 -10.04 0.94
C GLN A 261 9.19 -8.68 0.25
N ILE A 262 8.69 -8.59 -0.97
CA ILE A 262 8.87 -7.43 -1.84
C ILE A 262 7.62 -6.54 -1.91
N ARG A 263 7.85 -5.26 -2.14
CA ARG A 263 6.86 -4.26 -2.53
C ARG A 263 7.40 -3.39 -3.66
N LEU A 264 6.58 -3.25 -4.69
CA LEU A 264 6.67 -2.16 -5.67
C LEU A 264 5.25 -1.53 -5.75
N PRO A 265 5.07 -0.37 -6.40
CA PRO A 265 3.73 0.16 -6.63
C PRO A 265 2.85 -0.90 -7.30
N TYR A 266 1.70 -1.21 -6.69
CA TYR A 266 0.77 -2.27 -7.11
C TYR A 266 1.32 -3.71 -7.16
N ILE A 267 2.52 -3.98 -6.66
CA ILE A 267 3.10 -5.33 -6.62
C ILE A 267 3.43 -5.70 -5.18
N LYS A 268 2.98 -6.89 -4.78
CA LYS A 268 3.24 -7.46 -3.46
C LYS A 268 3.42 -8.96 -3.60
N GLY A 269 4.45 -9.49 -2.97
CA GLY A 269 4.57 -10.92 -2.75
C GLY A 269 5.90 -11.30 -2.12
N MET A 270 6.25 -12.56 -2.27
CA MET A 270 7.50 -13.16 -1.85
C MET A 270 8.29 -13.55 -3.10
N LEU A 271 9.60 -13.33 -3.08
CA LEU A 271 10.52 -13.86 -4.07
C LEU A 271 11.39 -14.92 -3.42
N HIS A 272 11.50 -16.08 -4.05
CA HIS A 272 12.37 -17.18 -3.63
C HIS A 272 13.52 -17.37 -4.60
N GLN A 273 14.73 -17.51 -4.04
CA GLN A 273 15.93 -17.67 -4.83
C GLN A 273 15.95 -19.02 -5.56
N ILE A 274 16.04 -18.97 -6.89
CA ILE A 274 16.22 -20.12 -7.78
C ILE A 274 17.35 -19.81 -8.77
N ASP A 275 18.08 -20.83 -9.21
CA ASP A 275 19.01 -20.69 -10.33
C ASP A 275 18.25 -20.62 -11.66
N ILE A 276 17.57 -19.49 -11.92
CA ILE A 276 16.72 -19.28 -13.10
C ILE A 276 17.50 -19.64 -14.38
N HIS A 277 18.73 -19.13 -14.49
CA HIS A 277 19.54 -19.28 -15.70
C HIS A 277 19.98 -20.73 -15.90
N ASP A 278 20.48 -21.41 -14.86
CA ASP A 278 20.87 -22.81 -14.98
C ASP A 278 19.67 -23.74 -15.20
N PHE A 279 18.56 -23.50 -14.49
CA PHE A 279 17.35 -24.32 -14.58
C PHE A 279 16.79 -24.36 -16.00
N PHE A 280 16.54 -23.20 -16.60
CA PHE A 280 15.98 -23.12 -17.95
C PHE A 280 16.99 -23.55 -19.01
N LYS A 281 18.27 -23.17 -18.87
CA LYS A 281 19.33 -23.57 -19.81
C LYS A 281 19.51 -25.09 -19.83
N SER A 282 19.50 -25.75 -18.66
CA SER A 282 19.61 -27.20 -18.54
C SER A 282 18.41 -27.94 -19.17
N ALA A 283 17.24 -27.29 -19.22
CA ALA A 283 16.07 -27.78 -19.93
C ALA A 283 16.06 -27.46 -21.44
N GLY A 284 17.11 -26.83 -21.98
CA GLY A 284 17.16 -26.39 -23.38
C GLY A 284 16.27 -25.19 -23.71
N VAL A 285 15.75 -24.50 -22.68
CA VAL A 285 14.89 -23.32 -22.81
C VAL A 285 15.76 -22.06 -22.87
N VAL A 286 15.65 -21.31 -23.96
CA VAL A 286 16.45 -20.09 -24.19
C VAL A 286 15.63 -18.80 -24.12
N THR A 287 14.31 -18.91 -24.26
CA THR A 287 13.35 -17.81 -24.16
C THR A 287 12.21 -18.16 -23.22
N LEU A 288 11.66 -17.14 -22.55
CA LEU A 288 10.47 -17.20 -21.72
C LEU A 288 9.43 -16.24 -22.29
N THR A 289 8.15 -16.62 -22.23
CA THR A 289 7.05 -15.76 -22.66
C THR A 289 6.31 -15.23 -21.44
N ASP A 290 6.11 -13.92 -21.38
CA ASP A 290 5.35 -13.29 -20.30
C ASP A 290 3.82 -13.43 -20.50
N ILE A 291 3.05 -12.94 -19.53
CA ILE A 291 1.58 -12.99 -19.55
C ILE A 291 0.96 -12.20 -20.71
N TRP A 292 1.69 -11.29 -21.33
CA TRP A 292 1.26 -10.49 -22.49
C TRP A 292 1.74 -11.07 -23.82
N GLY A 293 2.43 -12.22 -23.81
CA GLY A 293 2.91 -12.89 -25.02
C GLY A 293 4.26 -12.38 -25.53
N VAL A 294 4.98 -11.54 -24.77
CA VAL A 294 6.30 -11.03 -25.14
C VAL A 294 7.37 -12.07 -24.83
N GLU A 295 8.30 -12.29 -25.76
CA GLU A 295 9.43 -13.20 -25.55
C GLU A 295 10.64 -12.49 -24.94
N HIS A 296 11.24 -13.12 -23.95
CA HIS A 296 12.40 -12.64 -23.19
C HIS A 296 13.50 -13.70 -23.25
N LYS A 297 14.75 -13.31 -23.51
CA LYS A 297 15.88 -14.24 -23.37
C LYS A 297 16.03 -14.60 -21.90
N VAL A 298 16.18 -15.88 -21.59
CA VAL A 298 16.39 -16.37 -20.20
C VAL A 298 17.55 -15.62 -19.53
N ALA A 299 18.62 -15.34 -20.28
CA ALA A 299 19.81 -14.64 -19.79
C ALA A 299 19.55 -13.18 -19.34
N ASP A 300 18.43 -12.58 -19.73
CA ASP A 300 18.06 -11.22 -19.37
C ASP A 300 17.04 -11.15 -18.23
N VAL A 301 16.43 -12.28 -17.83
CA VAL A 301 15.41 -12.36 -16.79
C VAL A 301 16.05 -12.69 -15.44
N ASP A 302 15.83 -11.83 -14.44
CA ASP A 302 16.28 -12.05 -13.06
C ASP A 302 15.13 -12.26 -12.09
N ILE A 303 13.91 -11.81 -12.42
CA ILE A 303 12.72 -11.96 -11.57
C ILE A 303 11.54 -12.43 -12.41
N ILE A 304 10.86 -13.46 -11.93
CA ILE A 304 9.58 -13.92 -12.48
C ILE A 304 8.52 -13.75 -11.39
N LEU A 305 7.57 -12.85 -11.63
CA LEU A 305 6.42 -12.60 -10.78
C LEU A 305 5.23 -13.45 -11.26
N THR A 306 4.42 -13.94 -10.35
CA THR A 306 3.09 -14.45 -10.72
C THR A 306 2.08 -13.30 -10.84
N LYS A 307 1.07 -13.47 -11.70
CA LYS A 307 -0.01 -12.48 -11.91
C LYS A 307 -0.64 -12.02 -10.61
N SER A 308 -0.84 -12.95 -9.67
CA SER A 308 -1.46 -12.63 -8.39
C SER A 308 -0.61 -11.68 -7.53
N MET A 309 0.70 -11.57 -7.76
CA MET A 309 1.55 -10.55 -7.12
C MET A 309 1.25 -9.14 -7.66
N PHE A 310 0.89 -9.02 -8.93
CA PHE A 310 0.61 -7.74 -9.59
C PHE A 310 -0.85 -7.32 -9.41
N LYS A 311 -1.13 -6.67 -8.28
CA LYS A 311 -2.47 -6.22 -7.87
C LYS A 311 -3.07 -5.18 -8.83
N GLY A 312 -2.22 -4.46 -9.56
CA GLY A 312 -2.61 -3.48 -10.57
C GLY A 312 -2.83 -4.03 -11.97
N TYR A 313 -2.69 -5.35 -12.19
CA TYR A 313 -2.76 -5.96 -13.54
C TYR A 313 -4.00 -5.52 -14.32
N SER A 314 -5.18 -5.64 -13.73
CA SER A 314 -6.44 -5.26 -14.40
C SER A 314 -6.48 -3.77 -14.72
N TRP A 315 -6.03 -2.90 -13.83
CA TRP A 315 -6.03 -1.45 -14.07
C TRP A 315 -5.02 -1.03 -15.13
N LEU A 316 -3.87 -1.70 -15.20
CA LEU A 316 -2.91 -1.47 -16.28
C LEU A 316 -3.55 -1.79 -17.64
N CYS A 317 -4.22 -2.94 -17.75
CA CYS A 317 -4.93 -3.34 -18.97
C CYS A 317 -6.10 -2.39 -19.29
N ASP A 318 -6.90 -2.00 -18.30
CA ASP A 318 -8.04 -1.08 -18.47
C ASP A 318 -7.59 0.31 -18.96
N ASN A 319 -6.36 0.71 -18.65
CA ASN A 319 -5.73 1.94 -19.12
C ASN A 319 -5.01 1.78 -20.47
N ASN A 320 -5.07 0.60 -21.11
CA ASN A 320 -4.31 0.28 -22.32
C ASN A 320 -2.80 0.56 -22.18
N MET A 321 -2.26 0.35 -20.97
CA MET A 321 -0.86 0.51 -20.67
C MET A 321 -0.14 -0.83 -20.80
N SER A 322 1.07 -0.80 -21.35
CA SER A 322 1.98 -1.93 -21.44
C SER A 322 2.77 -2.12 -20.16
N TRP A 323 3.48 -3.24 -20.05
CA TRP A 323 4.44 -3.45 -18.98
C TRP A 323 5.59 -2.44 -18.99
N GLU A 324 5.96 -1.94 -20.17
CA GLU A 324 6.96 -0.88 -20.29
C GLU A 324 6.43 0.45 -19.75
N ASP A 325 5.15 0.78 -19.95
CA ASP A 325 4.53 1.99 -19.39
C ASP A 325 4.54 1.97 -17.85
N TYR A 326 4.38 0.79 -17.23
CA TYR A 326 4.57 0.63 -15.78
C TYR A 326 6.00 1.01 -15.38
N TRP A 327 7.01 0.50 -16.08
CA TRP A 327 8.41 0.81 -15.79
C TRP A 327 8.79 2.26 -16.10
N ASP A 328 8.19 2.87 -17.13
CA ASP A 328 8.35 4.28 -17.44
C ASP A 328 7.81 5.16 -16.32
N ALA A 329 6.62 4.85 -15.80
CA ALA A 329 6.07 5.55 -14.64
C ALA A 329 6.90 5.28 -13.38
N PHE A 330 7.37 4.05 -13.18
CA PHE A 330 8.26 3.66 -12.09
C PHE A 330 9.54 4.52 -12.07
N ARG A 331 10.20 4.66 -13.23
CA ARG A 331 11.39 5.49 -13.41
C ARG A 331 11.10 6.97 -13.20
N ARG A 332 10.06 7.48 -13.87
CA ARG A 332 9.65 8.89 -13.83
C ARG A 332 9.39 9.35 -12.40
N TYR A 333 8.70 8.53 -11.61
CA TYR A 333 8.38 8.85 -10.21
C TYR A 333 9.41 8.33 -9.21
N ARG A 334 10.59 7.88 -9.67
CA ARG A 334 11.69 7.46 -8.79
C ARG A 334 11.27 6.41 -7.77
N HIS A 335 10.38 5.51 -8.17
CA HIS A 335 10.04 4.37 -7.33
C HIS A 335 11.24 3.44 -7.18
N ALA A 336 11.21 2.60 -6.15
CA ALA A 336 12.25 1.64 -5.86
C ALA A 336 11.63 0.35 -5.34
N LEU A 337 12.43 -0.72 -5.30
CA LEU A 337 12.06 -1.94 -4.62
C LEU A 337 12.08 -1.71 -3.11
N TYR A 338 11.04 -2.13 -2.40
CA TYR A 338 11.03 -2.14 -0.94
C TYR A 338 11.03 -3.58 -0.43
N ILE A 339 11.91 -3.88 0.52
CA ILE A 339 11.97 -5.17 1.21
C ILE A 339 11.35 -5.02 2.59
N SER A 340 10.16 -5.59 2.78
CA SER A 340 9.43 -5.52 4.06
C SER A 340 9.72 -6.70 5.00
N GLY A 341 10.45 -7.70 4.50
CA GLY A 341 10.81 -8.90 5.25
C GLY A 341 11.76 -9.78 4.46
N VAL A 342 12.49 -10.65 5.16
CA VAL A 342 13.47 -11.58 4.61
C VAL A 342 13.33 -12.95 5.27
N SER A 343 13.90 -13.99 4.66
CA SER A 343 14.07 -15.29 5.30
C SER A 343 14.81 -15.15 6.63
N LYS A 344 14.35 -15.87 7.65
CA LYS A 344 14.94 -15.91 8.99
C LYS A 344 15.43 -17.34 9.28
N ASP A 345 16.55 -17.46 9.97
CA ASP A 345 17.11 -18.75 10.39
C ASP A 345 16.33 -19.40 11.55
N SER A 346 15.41 -18.66 12.17
CA SER A 346 14.55 -19.15 13.25
C SER A 346 13.12 -18.64 13.09
N PRO A 347 12.10 -19.46 13.43
CA PRO A 347 10.70 -19.03 13.46
C PRO A 347 10.49 -17.86 14.45
N GLN A 348 9.44 -17.06 14.21
CA GLN A 348 9.00 -15.99 15.12
C GLN A 348 8.11 -16.52 16.24
#